data_AF-A0A7Y3GQ40-F1
#
_entry.id   AF-A0A7Y3GQ40-F1
#
_cell.length_a   1.000
_cell.length_b   1.000
_cell.length_c   1.000
_cell.angle_alpha   90.00
_cell.angle_beta   90.00
_cell.angle_gamma   90.00
#
_symmetry.space_group_name_H-M   'P 1'
#
loop_
_entity.id
_entity.type
_entity.pdbx_description
1 polymer ?
#
loop_
_entity_poly.entity_id
_entity_poly.type
_entity_poly.pdbx_seq_one_letter_code
_entity_poly.pdbx_strand_id
1 'polypeptide(L)'
;IDLGETTELKRISTRFFNSKGQWIYPPEKMLIKTDTENIDLNIDDQGDRIIDVVANLQSATRYIELTIPNYGIIKEGRQGQGNPAWTFIDEIKIE
;
A
#
# COMPACT_ATOMS: atom_id res chain seq x y z
N ILE A 1 6.23 -9.47 -7.27
CA ILE A 1 5.21 -10.43 -7.74
C ILE A 1 5.61 -10.84 -9.15
N ASP A 2 5.72 -12.14 -9.42
CA ASP A 2 5.96 -12.70 -10.77
C ASP A 2 4.63 -13.25 -11.30
N LEU A 3 4.16 -12.75 -12.44
CA LEU A 3 2.93 -13.19 -13.10
C LEU A 3 3.14 -14.46 -13.95
N GLY A 4 4.38 -14.94 -14.08
CA GLY A 4 4.76 -16.11 -14.87
C GLY A 4 4.97 -15.79 -16.36
N GLU A 5 4.16 -14.91 -16.92
CA GLU A 5 4.25 -14.40 -18.30
C GLU A 5 3.93 -12.91 -18.39
N THR A 6 4.30 -12.28 -19.50
CA THR A 6 3.96 -10.88 -19.75
C THR A 6 2.44 -10.75 -19.85
N THR A 7 1.85 -9.99 -18.94
CA THR A 7 0.40 -9.82 -18.81
C THR A 7 0.05 -8.34 -18.91
N GLU A 8 -1.05 -8.04 -19.61
CA GLU A 8 -1.64 -6.69 -19.64
C GLU A 8 -2.27 -6.38 -18.29
N LEU A 9 -1.78 -5.33 -17.64
CA LEU A 9 -2.20 -4.86 -16.33
C LEU A 9 -2.98 -3.56 -16.47
N LYS A 10 -4.17 -3.53 -15.87
CA LYS A 10 -5.06 -2.36 -15.86
C LYS A 10 -5.21 -1.78 -14.47
N ARG A 11 -5.17 -2.62 -13.44
CA ARG A 11 -5.46 -2.20 -12.08
C ARG A 11 -4.72 -3.04 -11.05
N ILE A 12 -4.18 -2.36 -10.04
CA ILE A 12 -3.78 -2.97 -8.78
C ILE A 12 -4.63 -2.36 -7.67
N SER A 13 -5.17 -3.19 -6.79
CA SER A 13 -5.87 -2.72 -5.60
C SER A 13 -5.52 -3.52 -4.36
N THR A 14 -5.56 -2.87 -3.21
CA THR A 14 -5.31 -3.48 -1.91
C THR A 14 -6.03 -2.70 -0.81
N ARG A 15 -6.12 -3.27 0.40
CA ARG A 15 -6.71 -2.60 1.55
C ARG A 15 -5.79 -2.65 2.75
N PHE A 16 -5.78 -1.55 3.49
CA PHE A 16 -5.04 -1.44 4.74
C PHE A 16 -5.99 -1.39 5.93
N PHE A 17 -5.64 -2.11 6.99
CA PHE A 17 -6.38 -2.01 8.25
C PHE A 17 -5.86 -0.82 9.08
N ASN A 18 -6.78 -0.02 9.62
CA ASN A 18 -6.47 1.17 10.38
C ASN A 18 -7.08 1.06 11.79
N SER A 19 -6.23 0.76 12.76
CA SER A 19 -6.61 0.61 14.17
C SER A 19 -5.52 1.24 15.03
N LYS A 20 -5.50 2.58 15.05
CA LYS A 20 -4.46 3.40 15.69
C LYS A 20 -4.31 3.12 17.18
N GLY A 21 -5.40 2.80 17.87
CA GLY A 21 -5.38 2.39 19.28
C GLY A 21 -4.67 1.05 19.53
N GLN A 22 -4.50 0.23 18.47
CA GLN A 22 -3.71 -1.00 18.48
C GLN A 22 -2.36 -0.82 17.75
N TRP A 23 -1.98 0.43 17.48
CA TRP A 23 -0.73 0.80 16.80
C TRP A 23 -0.65 0.31 15.35
N ILE A 24 -1.81 0.03 14.74
CA ILE A 24 -1.91 -0.37 13.34
C ILE A 24 -2.27 0.87 12.53
N TYR A 25 -1.34 1.32 11.70
CA TYR A 25 -1.49 2.48 10.84
C TYR A 25 -1.34 2.07 9.37
N PRO A 26 -2.15 2.65 8.46
CA PRO A 26 -1.90 2.51 7.04
C PRO A 26 -0.54 3.16 6.69
N PRO A 27 0.11 2.73 5.60
CA PRO A 27 1.29 3.41 5.08
C PRO A 27 0.91 4.82 4.60
N GLU A 28 1.87 5.76 4.55
CA GLU A 28 1.64 7.09 3.97
C GLU A 28 1.71 7.07 2.44
N LYS A 29 2.38 6.07 1.87
CA LYS A 29 2.53 5.91 0.42
C LYS A 29 2.70 4.46 -0.01
N MET A 30 2.41 4.20 -1.28
CA MET A 30 2.69 2.94 -1.96
C MET A 30 3.34 3.23 -3.32
N LEU A 31 4.46 2.58 -3.57
CA LEU A 31 5.17 2.65 -4.84
C LEU A 31 4.88 1.37 -5.62
N ILE A 32 4.49 1.53 -6.88
CA ILE A 32 4.29 0.44 -7.82
C ILE A 32 5.28 0.63 -8.96
N LYS A 33 6.08 -0.40 -9.23
CA LYS A 33 6.98 -0.42 -10.37
C LYS A 33 6.72 -1.65 -11.23
N THR A 34 6.57 -1.41 -12.52
CA THR A 34 6.49 -2.42 -13.58
C THR A 34 7.64 -2.19 -14.57
N ASP A 35 7.68 -2.96 -15.65
CA ASP A 35 8.68 -2.76 -16.71
C ASP A 35 8.52 -1.41 -17.43
N THR A 36 7.31 -0.85 -17.46
CA THR A 36 6.97 0.36 -18.24
C THR A 36 6.50 1.53 -17.41
N GLU A 37 6.07 1.31 -16.17
CA GLU A 37 5.49 2.35 -15.31
C GLU A 37 6.15 2.36 -13.92
N ASN A 38 6.19 3.55 -13.32
CA ASN A 38 6.58 3.77 -11.94
C ASN A 38 5.60 4.77 -11.33
N ILE A 39 4.75 4.31 -10.43
CA ILE A 39 3.66 5.08 -9.84
C ILE A 39 3.95 5.27 -8.35
N ASP A 40 3.89 6.52 -7.90
CA ASP A 40 3.93 6.90 -6.48
C ASP A 40 2.53 7.33 -6.05
N LEU A 41 1.92 6.56 -5.15
CA LEU A 41 0.58 6.83 -4.62
C LEU A 41 0.69 7.30 -3.17
N ASN A 42 0.18 8.48 -2.90
CA ASN A 42 -0.07 8.92 -1.53
C ASN A 42 -1.35 8.25 -1.02
N ILE A 43 -1.32 7.81 0.24
CA ILE A 43 -2.44 7.14 0.89
C ILE A 43 -2.97 8.06 1.99
N ASP A 44 -4.17 8.59 1.76
CA ASP A 44 -4.82 9.49 2.69
C ASP A 44 -5.55 8.70 3.79
N ASP A 45 -5.11 8.88 5.02
CA ASP A 45 -5.76 8.34 6.21
C ASP A 45 -6.89 9.27 6.66
N GLN A 46 -8.08 9.04 6.12
CA GLN A 46 -9.32 9.77 6.48
C GLN A 46 -9.93 9.30 7.81
N GLY A 47 -9.27 8.38 8.53
CA GLY A 47 -9.75 7.81 9.79
C GLY A 47 -10.67 6.61 9.64
N ASP A 48 -10.97 6.18 8.41
CA ASP A 48 -11.69 4.94 8.15
C ASP A 48 -10.92 3.73 8.66
N ARG A 49 -11.65 2.71 9.15
CA ARG A 49 -11.06 1.48 9.69
C ARG A 49 -10.42 0.60 8.61
N ILE A 50 -10.86 0.76 7.37
CA ILE A 50 -10.31 0.11 6.18
C ILE A 50 -10.01 1.21 5.18
N ILE A 51 -8.78 1.23 4.66
CA ILE A 51 -8.34 2.17 3.63
C ILE A 51 -8.20 1.39 2.32
N ASP A 52 -9.11 1.63 1.38
CA ASP A 52 -9.04 1.09 0.03
C ASP A 52 -8.06 1.90 -0.82
N VAL A 53 -7.13 1.22 -1.48
CA VAL A 53 -6.16 1.84 -2.38
C VAL A 53 -6.26 1.20 -3.76
N VAL A 54 -6.41 2.05 -4.78
CA VAL A 54 -6.56 1.63 -6.17
C VAL A 54 -5.57 2.40 -7.03
N ALA A 55 -4.80 1.66 -7.82
CA ALA A 55 -3.91 2.17 -8.86
C ALA A 55 -4.44 1.72 -10.22
N ASN A 56 -4.70 2.66 -11.11
CA ASN A 56 -4.96 2.33 -12.52
C ASN A 56 -3.63 2.42 -13.28
N LEU A 57 -3.35 1.41 -14.09
CA LEU A 57 -2.11 1.25 -14.85
C LEU A 57 -2.44 0.96 -16.31
N GLN A 58 -1.49 1.21 -17.21
CA GLN A 58 -1.55 0.70 -18.57
C GLN A 58 -0.19 0.12 -18.94
N SER A 59 0.08 -1.07 -18.40
CA SER A 59 1.39 -1.71 -18.49
C SER A 59 1.29 -3.17 -18.91
N ALA A 60 2.11 -3.59 -19.85
CA ALA A 60 2.34 -5.00 -20.14
C ALA A 60 3.63 -5.44 -19.43
N THR A 61 3.51 -6.27 -18.40
CA THR A 61 4.66 -6.65 -17.57
C THR A 61 4.55 -8.09 -17.06
N ARG A 62 5.70 -8.70 -16.74
CA ARG A 62 5.74 -9.97 -16.02
C ARG A 62 5.98 -9.77 -14.52
N TYR A 63 6.72 -8.73 -14.14
CA TYR A 63 7.14 -8.50 -12.76
C TYR A 63 6.56 -7.19 -12.23
N ILE A 64 5.94 -7.28 -11.06
CA ILE A 64 5.44 -6.12 -10.33
C ILE A 64 6.21 -6.02 -9.02
N GLU A 65 6.85 -4.88 -8.79
CA GLU A 65 7.48 -4.53 -7.52
C GLU A 65 6.57 -3.56 -6.76
N LEU A 66 6.21 -3.93 -5.54
CA LEU A 66 5.44 -3.10 -4.63
C LEU A 66 6.32 -2.73 -3.45
N THR A 67 6.53 -1.43 -3.22
CA THR A 67 7.20 -0.94 -2.03
C THR A 67 6.19 -0.17 -1.17
N ILE A 68 5.91 -0.74 0.01
CA ILE A 68 4.94 -0.20 0.98
C ILE A 68 5.68 0.01 2.30
N PRO A 69 6.23 1.21 2.54
CA PRO A 69 6.84 1.55 3.82
C PRO A 69 5.78 1.51 4.92
N ASN A 70 6.11 1.02 6.11
CA ASN A 70 5.22 1.20 7.24
C ASN A 70 5.08 2.69 7.60
N TYR A 71 4.06 3.05 8.40
CA TYR A 71 3.83 4.42 8.85
C TYR A 71 5.04 5.07 9.57
N GLY A 72 6.00 4.25 10.02
CA GLY A 72 7.17 4.71 10.76
C GLY A 72 6.86 4.86 12.24
N ILE A 73 7.41 5.90 12.86
CA ILE A 73 7.26 6.15 14.29
C ILE A 73 5.95 6.88 14.59
N ILE A 74 5.20 6.36 15.57
CA ILE A 74 3.95 6.98 16.02
C ILE A 74 4.25 8.35 16.63
N LYS A 75 3.61 9.38 16.05
CA LYS A 75 3.75 10.79 16.44
C LYS A 75 3.30 11.03 17.89
N GLU A 76 3.84 12.08 18.49
CA GLU A 76 3.51 12.52 19.84
C GLU A 76 1.99 12.77 20.01
N GLY A 77 1.47 12.51 21.22
CA GLY A 77 0.05 12.70 21.54
C GLY A 77 -0.85 11.56 21.05
N ARG A 78 -0.26 10.46 20.56
CA ARG A 78 -0.99 9.25 20.14
C ARG A 78 -0.60 8.05 21.00
N GLN A 79 -1.52 7.11 21.13
CA GLN A 79 -1.25 5.85 21.82
C GLN A 79 -0.10 5.11 21.11
N GLY A 80 0.93 4.73 21.87
CA GLY A 80 2.14 4.11 21.33
C GLY A 80 3.21 5.09 20.84
N GLN A 81 3.09 6.40 21.16
CA GLN A 81 4.07 7.42 20.77
C GLN A 81 5.52 6.98 20.96
N GLY A 82 6.38 7.30 20.00
CA GLY A 82 7.80 6.94 20.00
C GLY A 82 8.10 5.51 19.56
N ASN A 83 7.10 4.65 19.38
CA ASN A 83 7.28 3.28 18.89
C ASN A 83 6.95 3.17 17.39
N PRO A 84 7.53 2.19 16.68
CA PRO A 84 7.14 1.88 15.31
C PRO A 84 5.70 1.36 15.25
N ALA A 85 4.95 1.83 14.26
CA ALA A 85 3.62 1.34 13.95
C ALA A 85 3.67 0.05 13.12
N TRP A 86 2.67 -0.80 13.32
CA TRP A 86 2.39 -1.94 12.45
C TRP A 86 1.62 -1.49 11.21
N THR A 87 1.88 -2.14 10.09
CA THR A 87 1.09 -1.98 8.87
C THR A 87 0.53 -3.34 8.46
N PHE A 88 -0.79 -3.38 8.29
CA PHE A 88 -1.55 -4.59 7.98
C PHE A 88 -2.16 -4.42 6.59
N ILE A 89 -1.92 -5.40 5.73
CA ILE A 89 -2.37 -5.47 4.34
C ILE A 89 -3.18 -6.75 4.20
N ASP A 90 -4.31 -6.73 3.51
CA ASP A 90 -5.14 -7.93 3.32
C ASP A 90 -4.75 -8.76 2.09
N GLU A 91 -5.03 -8.25 0.90
CA GLU A 91 -4.93 -8.90 -0.39
C GLU A 91 -4.45 -7.86 -1.40
N ILE A 92 -3.56 -8.30 -2.30
CA ILE A 92 -3.15 -7.52 -3.45
C ILE A 92 -3.85 -8.13 -4.66
N LYS A 93 -4.80 -7.38 -5.23
CA LYS A 93 -5.56 -7.78 -6.41
C LYS A 93 -4.93 -7.16 -7.64
N ILE A 94 -4.70 -7.98 -8.65
CA ILE A 94 -4.04 -7.65 -9.92
C ILE A 94 -5.05 -7.98 -11.02
N GLU A 95 -5.38 -7.00 -11.86
CA GLU A 95 -6.38 -7.10 -12.92
C GLU A 95 -5.96 -6.41 -14.22
#